data_AF-A0A7U9SSX3-F1
#
_entry.id   AF-A0A7U9SSX3-F1
#
_cell.length_a   1.000
_cell.length_b   1.000
_cell.length_c   1.000
_cell.angle_alpha   90.00
_cell.angle_beta   90.00
_cell.angle_gamma   90.00
#
_symmetry.space_group_name_H-M   'P 1'
#
loop_
_entity.id
_entity.type
_entity.pdbx_description
1 polymer ?
#
loop_
_entity_poly.entity_id
_entity_poly.type
_entity_poly.pdbx_seq_one_letter_code
_entity_poly.pdbx_strand_id
1 'polypeptide(L)'
;MWINSPGGDVYAAAQIYNMLMEYKGDVTVKVDALAASAASVIAMAGTTVLMSPPSLMMIHNPITVAIGDSKEMQKAGEMLNEVKEGIMNAYEIKTGMNRKKISHLMDAESWFNAKKAVELGFADGILHGKEDTEEDAEGLMFSRTAVANSLLTKLIPKKPEAKVPIEQLEKRLQLLSH
;
A
#
# COMPACT_ATOMS: atom_id res chain seq x y z
N MET A 1 -10.48 15.74 -13.73
CA MET A 1 -10.20 16.14 -12.34
C MET A 1 -8.71 15.96 -12.06
N TRP A 2 -8.04 16.96 -11.48
CA TRP A 2 -6.64 16.84 -11.06
C TRP A 2 -6.55 16.58 -9.55
N ILE A 3 -5.67 15.68 -9.12
CA ILE A 3 -5.45 15.35 -7.70
C ILE A 3 -4.00 15.59 -7.33
N ASN A 4 -3.82 16.37 -6.26
CA ASN A 4 -2.59 16.50 -5.50
C ASN A 4 -2.98 16.63 -4.03
N SER A 5 -3.13 15.50 -3.33
CA SER A 5 -3.66 15.48 -1.97
C SER A 5 -3.09 14.32 -1.14
N PRO A 6 -2.76 14.57 0.14
CA PRO A 6 -2.35 13.54 1.09
C PRO A 6 -3.53 12.68 1.61
N GLY A 7 -4.77 13.04 1.27
CA GLY A 7 -5.98 12.44 1.82
C GLY A 7 -6.66 13.32 2.86
N GLY A 8 -7.45 12.71 3.74
CA GLY A 8 -8.27 13.42 4.71
C GLY A 8 -9.42 12.55 5.23
N ASP A 9 -10.58 13.15 5.42
CA ASP A 9 -11.78 12.48 5.92
C ASP A 9 -12.33 11.46 4.92
N VAL A 10 -12.57 10.23 5.40
CA VAL A 10 -13.00 9.10 4.56
C VAL A 10 -14.46 9.24 4.11
N TYR A 11 -15.32 9.88 4.91
CA TYR A 11 -16.73 10.04 4.57
C TYR A 11 -16.91 11.13 3.52
N ALA A 12 -16.16 12.22 3.62
CA ALA A 12 -16.09 13.24 2.57
C ALA A 12 -15.56 12.63 1.26
N ALA A 13 -14.52 11.79 1.34
CA ALA A 13 -14.02 11.07 0.18
C ALA A 13 -15.04 10.11 -0.43
N ALA A 14 -15.80 9.37 0.39
CA ALA A 14 -16.87 8.50 -0.07
C ALA A 14 -17.99 9.29 -0.77
N GLN A 15 -18.34 10.47 -0.26
CA GLN A 15 -19.31 11.35 -0.92
C GLN A 15 -18.81 11.80 -2.30
N ILE A 16 -17.56 12.27 -2.39
CA ILE A 16 -16.95 12.68 -3.66
C ILE A 16 -16.90 11.49 -4.63
N TYR A 17 -16.47 10.32 -4.15
CA TYR A 17 -16.45 9.08 -4.93
C TYR A 17 -17.83 8.78 -5.52
N ASN A 18 -18.88 8.78 -4.71
CA ASN A 18 -20.24 8.50 -5.17
C ASN A 18 -20.74 9.54 -6.18
N MET A 19 -20.48 10.83 -5.94
CA MET A 19 -20.84 11.90 -6.88
C MET A 19 -20.18 11.71 -8.25
N LEU A 20 -18.93 11.25 -8.27
CA LEU A 20 -18.20 10.96 -9.51
C LEU A 20 -18.71 9.69 -10.20
N MET A 21 -19.04 8.65 -9.45
CA MET A 21 -19.62 7.41 -9.98
C MET A 21 -21.04 7.63 -10.58
N GLU A 22 -21.83 8.55 -10.03
CA GLU A 22 -23.15 8.93 -10.55
C GLU A 22 -23.08 9.91 -11.73
N TYR A 23 -21.93 10.54 -11.95
CA TYR A 23 -21.77 11.49 -13.05
C TYR A 23 -21.90 10.77 -14.39
N LYS A 24 -22.79 11.27 -15.26
CA LYS A 24 -23.15 10.59 -16.53
C LYS A 24 -22.04 10.61 -17.59
N GLY A 25 -21.05 11.49 -17.44
CA GLY A 25 -19.95 11.60 -18.40
C GLY A 25 -18.68 10.91 -17.90
N ASP A 26 -17.69 10.81 -18.77
CA ASP A 26 -16.42 10.21 -18.40
C ASP A 26 -15.60 11.15 -17.50
N VAL A 27 -15.08 10.61 -16.40
CA VAL A 27 -14.19 11.33 -15.49
C VAL A 27 -12.76 10.86 -15.71
N THR A 28 -11.95 11.71 -16.33
CA THR A 28 -10.49 11.53 -16.33
C THR A 28 -9.89 12.14 -15.06
N VAL A 29 -9.42 11.28 -14.16
CA VAL A 29 -8.60 11.64 -13.00
C VAL A 29 -7.14 11.72 -13.42
N LYS A 30 -6.46 12.79 -13.00
CA LYS A 30 -5.05 13.03 -13.26
C LYS A 30 -4.33 13.25 -11.93
N VAL A 31 -3.52 12.29 -11.49
CA VAL A 31 -2.68 12.44 -10.30
C VAL A 31 -1.43 13.20 -10.71
N ASP A 32 -1.35 14.46 -10.29
CA ASP A 32 -0.25 15.36 -10.69
C ASP A 32 1.03 15.08 -9.89
N ALA A 33 0.88 14.91 -8.58
CA ALA A 33 2.00 14.66 -7.67
C ALA A 33 1.67 13.60 -6.60
N LEU A 34 0.50 13.68 -5.97
CA LEU A 34 0.14 12.77 -4.88
C LEU A 34 -1.35 12.43 -4.87
N ALA A 35 -1.66 11.15 -4.76
CA ALA A 35 -2.97 10.66 -4.35
C ALA A 35 -2.78 9.66 -3.21
N ALA A 36 -2.86 10.14 -1.98
CA ALA A 36 -2.62 9.33 -0.79
C ALA A 36 -3.89 9.16 0.07
N SER A 37 -4.03 8.01 0.71
CA SER A 37 -5.11 7.72 1.65
C SER A 37 -6.51 8.00 1.06
N ALA A 38 -7.35 8.82 1.68
CA ALA A 38 -8.70 9.08 1.18
C ALA A 38 -8.71 9.65 -0.26
N ALA A 39 -7.63 10.32 -0.70
CA ALA A 39 -7.52 10.83 -2.07
C ALA A 39 -7.31 9.71 -3.10
N SER A 40 -6.63 8.61 -2.75
CA SER A 40 -6.52 7.46 -3.65
C SER A 40 -7.88 6.78 -3.83
N VAL A 41 -8.75 6.79 -2.81
CA VAL A 41 -10.13 6.30 -2.94
C VAL A 41 -10.91 7.13 -3.95
N ILE A 42 -10.86 8.47 -3.83
CA ILE A 42 -11.51 9.38 -4.80
C ILE A 42 -11.00 9.12 -6.23
N ALA A 43 -9.70 8.87 -6.38
CA ALA A 43 -9.12 8.59 -7.70
C ALA A 43 -9.76 7.35 -8.35
N MET A 44 -10.16 6.34 -7.57
CA MET A 44 -10.78 5.12 -8.10
C MET A 44 -12.17 5.34 -8.72
N ALA A 45 -12.83 6.47 -8.47
CA ALA A 45 -14.08 6.82 -9.14
C ALA A 45 -13.88 7.26 -10.60
N GLY A 46 -12.63 7.48 -11.03
CA GLY A 46 -12.31 7.88 -12.40
C GLY A 46 -12.59 6.75 -13.39
N THR A 47 -13.38 7.06 -14.42
CA THR A 47 -13.47 6.23 -15.63
C THR A 47 -12.06 5.96 -16.18
N THR A 48 -11.21 6.98 -16.18
CA THR A 48 -9.78 6.88 -16.49
C THR A 48 -8.96 7.55 -15.40
N VAL A 49 -7.89 6.91 -14.96
CA VAL A 49 -6.95 7.40 -13.95
C VAL A 49 -5.56 7.43 -14.57
N LEU A 50 -5.00 8.63 -14.71
CA LEU A 50 -3.67 8.85 -15.26
C LEU A 50 -2.76 9.40 -14.16
N MET A 51 -1.53 8.90 -14.09
CA MET A 51 -0.54 9.36 -13.11
C MET A 51 0.62 10.06 -13.78
N SER A 52 1.06 11.20 -13.25
CA SER A 52 2.28 11.88 -13.70
C SER A 52 3.51 11.00 -13.42
N PRO A 53 4.54 10.96 -14.27
CA PRO A 53 5.75 10.17 -14.02
C PRO A 53 6.38 10.36 -12.62
N PRO A 54 6.49 11.59 -12.06
CA PRO A 54 7.02 11.79 -10.70
C PRO A 54 5.97 11.61 -9.59
N SER A 55 4.72 11.28 -9.92
CA SER A 55 3.66 11.17 -8.91
C SER A 55 3.71 9.86 -8.12
N LEU A 56 3.16 9.92 -6.91
CA LEU A 56 3.00 8.78 -6.03
C LEU A 56 1.53 8.54 -5.68
N MET A 57 1.19 7.28 -5.47
CA MET A 57 -0.07 6.87 -4.87
C MET A 57 0.21 6.08 -3.59
N MET A 58 -0.59 6.29 -2.54
CA MET A 58 -0.44 5.57 -1.27
C MET A 58 -1.79 5.06 -0.78
N ILE A 59 -1.83 3.79 -0.36
CA ILE A 59 -2.98 3.19 0.30
C ILE A 59 -2.60 2.62 1.67
N HIS A 60 -3.49 2.77 2.64
CA HIS A 60 -3.31 2.28 4.01
C HIS A 60 -4.66 2.08 4.70
N ASN A 61 -4.62 1.44 5.87
CA ASN A 61 -5.81 1.25 6.71
C ASN A 61 -6.38 2.59 7.21
N PRO A 62 -7.70 2.69 7.47
CA PRO A 62 -8.28 3.89 8.08
C PRO A 62 -7.70 4.10 9.49
N ILE A 63 -7.56 5.38 9.88
CA ILE A 63 -7.02 5.77 11.18
C ILE A 63 -8.01 6.73 11.84
N THR A 64 -8.18 6.59 13.16
CA THR A 64 -8.91 7.53 14.00
C THR A 64 -8.20 7.71 15.34
N VAL A 65 -8.62 8.71 16.12
CA VAL A 65 -8.24 8.89 17.52
C VAL A 65 -9.49 8.63 18.36
N ALA A 66 -9.42 7.66 19.26
CA ALA A 66 -10.50 7.31 20.18
C ALA A 66 -9.98 7.26 21.62
N ILE A 67 -10.82 7.66 22.58
CA ILE A 67 -10.53 7.62 24.02
C ILE A 67 -11.76 7.06 24.72
N GLY A 68 -11.56 6.11 25.63
CA GLY A 68 -12.64 5.43 26.33
C GLY A 68 -12.17 4.18 27.06
N ASP A 69 -13.10 3.44 27.63
CA ASP A 69 -12.83 2.15 28.27
C ASP A 69 -12.51 1.03 27.25
N SER A 70 -12.19 -0.17 27.75
CA SER A 70 -11.83 -1.31 26.89
C SER A 70 -12.92 -1.69 25.87
N LYS A 71 -14.20 -1.53 26.22
CA LYS A 71 -15.33 -1.88 25.36
C LYS A 71 -15.52 -0.81 24.28
N GLU A 72 -15.32 0.45 24.62
CA GLU A 72 -15.35 1.56 23.67
C GLU A 72 -14.19 1.46 22.66
N MET A 73 -12.98 1.10 23.11
CA MET A 73 -11.85 0.89 22.21
C MET A 73 -12.06 -0.29 21.26
N GLN A 74 -12.67 -1.38 21.74
CA GLN A 74 -13.02 -2.51 20.87
C GLN A 74 -14.01 -2.09 19.78
N LYS A 75 -15.06 -1.34 20.13
CA LYS A 75 -16.03 -0.80 19.15
C LYS A 75 -15.39 0.15 18.15
N ALA A 76 -14.43 0.97 18.58
CA ALA A 76 -13.68 1.83 17.67
C ALA A 76 -12.88 1.01 16.64
N GLY A 77 -12.27 -0.09 17.07
CA GLY A 77 -11.61 -1.05 16.17
C GLY A 77 -12.56 -1.72 15.19
N GLU A 78 -13.72 -2.18 15.66
CA GLU A 78 -14.79 -2.75 14.81
C GLU A 78 -15.26 -1.73 13.75
N MET A 79 -15.45 -0.47 14.15
CA MET A 79 -15.80 0.61 13.23
C MET A 79 -14.72 0.83 12.16
N LEU A 80 -13.44 0.87 12.54
CA LEU A 80 -12.35 1.00 11.56
C LEU A 80 -12.30 -0.18 10.59
N ASN A 81 -12.60 -1.41 11.05
CA ASN A 81 -12.68 -2.57 10.17
C ASN A 81 -13.80 -2.40 9.14
N GLU A 82 -14.98 -1.92 9.54
CA GLU A 82 -16.08 -1.65 8.62
C GLU A 82 -15.73 -0.56 7.59
N VAL A 83 -15.08 0.52 8.03
CA VAL A 83 -14.58 1.57 7.13
C VAL A 83 -13.56 1.00 6.13
N LYS A 84 -12.68 0.09 6.59
CA LYS A 84 -11.71 -0.59 5.73
C LYS A 84 -12.41 -1.39 4.62
N GLU A 85 -13.51 -2.08 4.93
CA GLU A 85 -14.28 -2.83 3.92
C GLU A 85 -14.82 -1.91 2.81
N GLY A 86 -15.34 -0.74 3.18
CA GLY A 86 -15.80 0.27 2.21
C GLY A 86 -14.67 0.78 1.29
N ILE A 87 -13.50 1.05 1.86
CA ILE A 87 -12.31 1.46 1.10
C ILE A 87 -11.88 0.35 0.13
N MET A 88 -11.83 -0.90 0.61
CA MET A 88 -11.43 -2.05 -0.22
C MET A 88 -12.37 -2.28 -1.40
N ASN A 89 -13.67 -1.98 -1.26
CA ASN A 89 -14.62 -2.08 -2.38
C ASN A 89 -14.22 -1.17 -3.55
N ALA A 90 -13.86 0.10 -3.27
CA ALA A 90 -13.44 1.04 -4.32
C ALA A 90 -12.17 0.55 -5.05
N TYR A 91 -11.21 0.01 -4.29
CA TYR A 91 -9.98 -0.56 -4.88
C TYR A 91 -10.25 -1.84 -5.66
N GLU A 92 -11.09 -2.74 -5.16
CA GLU A 92 -11.44 -3.99 -5.86
C GLU A 92 -12.15 -3.68 -7.17
N ILE A 93 -13.11 -2.75 -7.18
CA ILE A 93 -13.83 -2.32 -8.38
C ILE A 93 -12.86 -1.77 -9.43
N LYS A 94 -11.94 -0.89 -9.04
CA LYS A 94 -11.02 -0.27 -10.00
C LYS A 94 -9.91 -1.21 -10.49
N THR A 95 -9.32 -1.98 -9.57
CA THR A 95 -8.13 -2.79 -9.88
C THR A 95 -8.44 -4.20 -10.36
N GLY A 96 -9.64 -4.73 -10.07
CA GLY A 96 -9.98 -6.14 -10.27
C GLY A 96 -9.18 -7.11 -9.39
N MET A 97 -8.42 -6.61 -8.41
CA MET A 97 -7.53 -7.40 -7.56
C MET A 97 -8.31 -8.12 -6.46
N ASN A 98 -7.88 -9.34 -6.10
CA ASN A 98 -8.45 -10.07 -4.97
C ASN A 98 -8.34 -9.26 -3.66
N ARG A 99 -9.44 -9.19 -2.88
CA ARG A 99 -9.50 -8.48 -1.58
C ARG A 99 -8.37 -8.79 -0.62
N LYS A 100 -7.92 -10.05 -0.53
CA LYS A 100 -6.81 -10.43 0.36
C LYS A 100 -5.51 -9.71 0.01
N LYS A 101 -5.25 -9.53 -1.30
CA LYS A 101 -4.07 -8.81 -1.77
C LYS A 101 -4.21 -7.31 -1.50
N ILE A 102 -5.38 -6.73 -1.73
CA ILE A 102 -5.67 -5.32 -1.38
C ILE A 102 -5.49 -5.07 0.11
N SER A 103 -6.07 -5.93 0.96
CA SER A 103 -5.94 -5.84 2.42
C SER A 103 -4.48 -5.88 2.85
N HIS A 104 -3.68 -6.78 2.27
CA HIS A 104 -2.24 -6.85 2.56
C HIS A 104 -1.48 -5.58 2.16
N LEU A 105 -1.82 -4.97 1.02
CA LEU A 105 -1.22 -3.70 0.60
C LEU A 105 -1.59 -2.56 1.57
N MET A 106 -2.83 -2.53 2.05
CA MET A 106 -3.27 -1.53 3.03
C MET A 106 -2.61 -1.72 4.40
N ASP A 107 -2.49 -2.97 4.87
CA ASP A 107 -1.79 -3.29 6.12
C ASP A 107 -0.30 -2.90 6.08
N ALA A 108 0.28 -2.94 4.89
CA ALA A 108 1.68 -2.61 4.67
C ALA A 108 1.95 -1.09 4.55
N GLU A 109 0.91 -0.25 4.49
CA GLU A 109 0.99 1.17 4.10
C GLU A 109 1.84 1.30 2.83
N SER A 110 1.23 0.94 1.70
CA SER A 110 1.92 0.76 0.43
C SER A 110 1.93 2.03 -0.40
N TRP A 111 3.11 2.34 -0.93
CA TRP A 111 3.36 3.45 -1.83
C TRP A 111 3.77 2.93 -3.20
N PHE A 112 3.25 3.55 -4.25
CA PHE A 112 3.45 3.17 -5.65
C PHE A 112 3.87 4.37 -6.47
N ASN A 113 4.83 4.19 -7.38
CA ASN A 113 5.02 5.13 -8.48
C ASN A 113 4.00 4.89 -9.61
N ALA A 114 3.94 5.80 -10.59
CA ALA A 114 2.99 5.73 -11.70
C ALA A 114 3.01 4.38 -12.44
N LYS A 115 4.19 3.84 -12.76
CA LYS A 115 4.33 2.53 -13.43
C LYS A 115 3.73 1.40 -12.59
N LYS A 116 4.04 1.36 -11.29
CA LYS A 116 3.53 0.30 -10.41
C LYS A 116 2.02 0.43 -10.17
N ALA A 117 1.50 1.64 -10.08
CA ALA A 117 0.07 1.87 -9.97
C ALA A 117 -0.68 1.36 -11.21
N VAL A 118 -0.11 1.53 -12.41
CA VAL A 118 -0.66 0.94 -13.65
C VAL A 118 -0.59 -0.58 -13.61
N GLU A 119 0.57 -1.16 -13.26
CA GLU A 119 0.75 -2.61 -13.16
C GLU A 119 -0.25 -3.27 -12.18
N LEU A 120 -0.56 -2.58 -11.08
CA LEU A 120 -1.48 -3.06 -10.06
C LEU A 120 -2.96 -2.69 -10.32
N GLY A 121 -3.25 -1.97 -11.41
CA GLY A 121 -4.61 -1.57 -11.81
C GLY A 121 -5.19 -0.37 -11.07
N PHE A 122 -4.41 0.34 -10.26
CA PHE A 122 -4.83 1.59 -9.62
C PHE A 122 -4.84 2.79 -10.59
N ALA A 123 -4.10 2.68 -11.69
CA ALA A 123 -4.09 3.66 -12.78
C ALA A 123 -4.22 2.95 -14.13
N ASP A 124 -4.76 3.66 -15.13
CA ASP A 124 -4.92 3.16 -16.49
C ASP A 124 -3.77 3.61 -17.41
N GLY A 125 -2.98 4.60 -16.99
CA GLY A 125 -1.84 5.08 -17.78
C GLY A 125 -1.01 6.16 -17.10
N ILE A 126 0.02 6.61 -17.83
CA ILE A 126 0.96 7.65 -17.38
C ILE A 126 0.71 8.94 -18.18
N LEU A 127 0.60 10.08 -17.50
CA LEU A 127 0.43 11.38 -18.14
C LEU A 127 1.64 11.72 -19.01
N HIS A 128 1.38 12.18 -20.23
CA HIS A 128 2.40 12.61 -21.20
C HIS A 128 3.44 11.53 -21.55
N GLY A 129 3.18 10.26 -21.23
CA GLY A 129 4.00 9.15 -21.71
C GLY A 129 3.92 9.11 -23.23
N LYS A 130 5.06 9.11 -23.91
CA LYS A 130 5.10 8.73 -25.33
C LYS A 130 4.75 7.24 -25.41
N GLU A 131 3.95 6.86 -26.40
CA GLU A 131 3.93 5.47 -26.86
C GLU A 131 5.37 5.09 -27.22
N ASP A 132 5.84 3.97 -26.68
CA ASP A 132 7.09 3.30 -27.02
C ASP A 132 8.40 4.03 -26.68
N THR A 133 8.89 3.82 -25.46
CA THR A 133 10.30 3.46 -25.24
C THR A 133 10.37 2.46 -24.09
N GLU A 134 10.65 1.21 -24.44
CA GLU A 134 11.00 0.08 -23.57
C GLU A 134 12.27 0.36 -22.77
N GLU A 135 12.23 1.27 -21.80
CA GLU A 135 13.29 1.41 -20.80
C GLU A 135 12.73 1.04 -19.41
N ASP A 136 12.81 -0.27 -19.13
CA ASP A 136 13.40 -0.99 -17.98
C ASP A 136 13.46 -0.37 -16.57
N ALA A 137 12.84 0.77 -16.28
CA ALA A 137 12.59 1.16 -14.90
C ALA A 137 11.38 0.37 -14.39
N GLU A 138 11.63 -0.69 -13.62
CA GLU A 138 10.60 -1.45 -12.88
C GLU A 138 9.69 -0.53 -12.06
N GLY A 139 8.43 -0.93 -11.91
CA GLY A 139 7.51 -0.26 -11.00
C GLY A 139 8.05 -0.29 -9.57
N LEU A 140 8.23 0.87 -8.96
CA LEU A 140 8.71 0.99 -7.60
C LEU A 140 7.54 0.89 -6.63
N MET A 141 7.66 -0.02 -5.67
CA MET A 141 6.76 -0.16 -4.55
C MET A 141 7.58 -0.15 -3.26
N PHE A 142 7.13 0.60 -2.26
CA PHE A 142 7.67 0.48 -0.92
C PHE A 142 6.54 0.41 0.10
N SER A 143 6.80 -0.26 1.22
CA SER A 143 5.90 -0.40 2.35
C SER A 143 6.57 0.18 3.58
N ARG A 144 5.85 0.97 4.38
CA ARG A 144 6.38 1.49 5.65
C ARG A 144 6.78 0.36 6.59
N THR A 145 5.97 -0.71 6.67
CA THR A 145 6.25 -1.89 7.49
C THR A 145 7.55 -2.59 7.06
N ALA A 146 7.75 -2.77 5.75
CA ALA A 146 8.98 -3.38 5.22
C ALA A 146 10.23 -2.53 5.54
N VAL A 147 10.13 -1.21 5.38
CA VAL A 147 11.22 -0.28 5.72
C VAL A 147 11.51 -0.32 7.22
N ALA A 148 10.49 -0.27 8.08
CA ALA A 148 10.65 -0.33 9.52
C ALA A 148 11.33 -1.65 9.97
N ASN A 149 10.91 -2.79 9.41
CA ASN A 149 11.52 -4.09 9.70
C ASN A 149 12.99 -4.16 9.25
N SER A 150 13.32 -3.60 8.07
CA SER A 150 14.71 -3.52 7.58
C SER A 150 15.60 -2.68 8.49
N LEU A 151 15.10 -1.56 9.01
CA LEU A 151 15.83 -0.73 9.96
C LEU A 151 16.03 -1.44 11.30
N LEU A 152 14.98 -2.07 11.85
CA LEU A 152 15.05 -2.83 13.11
C LEU A 152 16.07 -3.98 13.03
N THR A 153 16.06 -4.77 11.94
CA THR A 153 17.03 -5.86 11.75
C THR A 153 18.49 -5.40 11.67
N LYS A 154 18.76 -4.18 11.20
CA LYS A 154 20.12 -3.60 11.22
C LYS A 154 20.55 -3.12 12.62
N LEU A 155 19.61 -2.81 13.50
CA LEU A 155 19.86 -2.35 14.87
C LEU A 155 19.98 -3.51 15.87
N ILE A 156 19.38 -4.65 15.57
CA ILE A 156 19.54 -5.86 16.39
C ILE A 156 20.94 -6.44 16.12
N PRO A 157 21.84 -6.51 17.12
CA PRO A 157 23.14 -7.14 16.93
C PRO A 157 22.93 -8.59 16.51
N LYS A 158 23.58 -9.01 15.41
CA LYS A 158 23.58 -10.42 15.01
C LYS A 158 24.01 -11.24 16.22
N LYS A 159 23.14 -12.14 16.68
CA LYS A 159 23.50 -13.14 17.68
C LYS A 159 24.78 -13.82 17.18
N PRO A 160 25.88 -13.86 17.97
CA PRO A 160 27.09 -14.52 17.51
C PRO A 160 26.70 -15.93 17.08
N GLU A 161 27.08 -16.30 15.85
CA GLU A 161 26.92 -17.67 15.39
C GLU A 161 27.50 -18.58 16.48
N ALA A 162 26.70 -19.54 16.94
CA ALA A 162 27.15 -20.52 17.90
C ALA A 162 28.23 -21.38 17.22
N LYS A 163 29.47 -20.89 17.25
CA LYS A 163 30.63 -21.64 16.79
C LYS A 163 30.77 -22.83 17.74
N VAL A 164 30.60 -24.03 17.21
CA VAL A 164 30.87 -25.25 17.95
C VAL A 164 32.37 -25.22 18.32
N PRO A 165 32.74 -25.31 19.62
CA PRO A 165 34.14 -25.34 20.02
C PRO A 165 34.90 -26.46 19.31
N ILE A 166 36.14 -26.20 18.90
CA ILE A 166 36.97 -27.16 18.15
C ILE A 166 37.09 -28.49 18.91
N GLU A 167 37.18 -28.44 20.25
CA GLU A 167 37.21 -29.62 21.12
C GLU A 167 35.97 -30.52 20.97
N GLN A 168 34.79 -29.94 20.72
CA GLN A 168 33.57 -30.72 20.46
C GLN A 168 33.59 -31.37 19.07
N LEU A 169 34.22 -30.71 18.08
CA LEU A 169 34.41 -31.27 16.75
C LEU A 169 35.43 -32.42 16.77
N GLU A 170 36.53 -32.26 17.50
CA GLU A 170 37.54 -33.30 17.71
C GLU A 170 36.96 -34.52 18.43
N LYS A 171 36.15 -34.29 19.47
CA LYS A 171 35.48 -35.38 20.19
C LYS A 171 34.50 -36.16 19.29
N ARG A 172 33.78 -35.47 18.38
CA ARG A 172 32.93 -36.13 17.37
C ARG A 172 33.75 -36.89 16.34
N LEU A 173 34.90 -36.36 15.94
CA LEU A 173 35.81 -37.00 14.99
C LEU A 173 36.39 -38.31 15.58
N GLN A 174 36.77 -38.29 16.85
CA GLN A 174 37.28 -39.47 17.57
C GLN A 174 36.24 -40.59 17.73
N LEU A 175 34.95 -40.24 17.79
CA LEU A 175 33.86 -41.22 17.86
C LEU A 175 33.57 -41.91 16.52
N LEU A 176 34.06 -41.37 15.40
CA LEU A 176 33.91 -41.95 14.06
C LEU A 176 35.09 -42.83 13.66
N SER A 177 36.17 -42.86 14.44
CA SER A 177 37.39 -43.63 14.17
C SER A 177 37.41 -45.03 14.82
N HIS A 178 36.25 -45.56 15.24
CA HIS A 178 36.07 -46.93 15.74
C HIS A 178 35.00 -47.68 14.95
#